data_AF-A0A8J2ELF3-F1
#
_entry.id   AF-A0A8J2ELF3-F1
#
_cell.length_a   1.000
_cell.length_b   1.000
_cell.length_c   1.000
_cell.angle_alpha   90.00
_cell.angle_beta   90.00
_cell.angle_gamma   90.00
#
_symmetry.space_group_name_H-M   'P 1'
#
loop_
_entity.id
_entity.type
_entity.pdbx_description
1 polymer ?
#
loop_
_entity_poly.entity_id
_entity_poly.type
_entity_poly.pdbx_seq_one_letter_code
_entity_poly.pdbx_strand_id
1 'polypeptide(L)'
;RTRIGRGHFGEVWRALEQIGTTGEYQEVVLKRLFTEKSLISHDIRRSGEREIFFGVKLRHAPHVARYLDFFTTKPPSPDNQNNREVLQLWLVFLNEGYSLRDLLWWVNSDGSDVAPSPFWWSMKAMSQAVS
;
A
#
# COMPACT_ATOMS: atom_id res chain seq x y z
N ARG A 1 12.91 -4.48 2.17
CA ARG A 1 11.51 -4.29 1.68
C ARG A 1 11.06 -5.56 0.96
N THR A 2 9.82 -5.99 1.15
CA THR A 2 9.23 -7.18 0.50
C THR A 2 7.99 -6.76 -0.27
N ARG A 3 7.87 -7.12 -1.55
CA ARG A 3 6.69 -6.78 -2.36
C ARG A 3 5.51 -7.65 -1.93
N ILE A 4 4.38 -7.03 -1.63
CA ILE A 4 3.16 -7.72 -1.16
C ILE A 4 1.98 -7.56 -2.11
N GLY A 5 2.08 -6.69 -3.12
CA GLY A 5 1.03 -6.55 -4.12
C GLY A 5 1.51 -5.81 -5.38
N ARG A 6 0.86 -6.09 -6.50
CA ARG A 6 1.03 -5.37 -7.76
C ARG A 6 -0.33 -5.27 -8.44
N GLY A 7 -0.67 -4.07 -8.89
CA GLY A 7 -1.84 -3.80 -9.71
C GLY A 7 -1.47 -3.03 -10.97
N HIS A 8 -2.49 -2.62 -11.71
CA HIS A 8 -2.33 -1.85 -12.95
C HIS A 8 -1.62 -0.50 -12.73
N PHE A 9 -1.89 0.15 -11.59
CA PHE A 9 -1.42 1.50 -11.28
C PHE A 9 -0.30 1.57 -10.24
N GLY A 10 0.25 0.43 -9.80
CA GLY A 10 1.30 0.48 -8.79
C GLY A 10 1.70 -0.85 -8.18
N GLU A 11 2.60 -0.75 -7.22
CA GLU A 11 3.02 -1.84 -6.34
C GLU A 11 2.88 -1.44 -4.88
N VAL A 12 2.71 -2.45 -4.05
CA VAL A 12 2.68 -2.32 -2.59
C VAL A 12 3.80 -3.16 -2.00
N TRP A 13 4.53 -2.57 -1.07
CA TRP A 13 5.70 -3.17 -0.43
C TRP A 13 5.61 -3.01 1.08
N ARG A 14 6.08 -4.00 1.84
CA ARG A 14 6.39 -3.84 3.27
C ARG A 14 7.84 -3.40 3.44
N ALA A 15 8.09 -2.49 4.35
CA ALA A 15 9.42 -1.99 4.69
C ALA A 15 9.53 -1.69 6.18
N LEU A 16 10.76 -1.43 6.64
CA LEU A 16 11.04 -0.91 7.97
C LEU A 16 11.48 0.54 7.81
N GLU A 17 10.82 1.44 8.54
CA GLU A 17 11.22 2.82 8.73
C GLU A 17 11.99 2.93 10.05
N GLN A 18 13.12 3.63 10.05
CA GLN A 18 13.81 3.98 11.28
C GLN A 18 13.14 5.19 11.92
N ILE A 19 12.67 5.06 13.16
CA ILE A 19 12.04 6.14 13.92
C ILE A 19 13.08 6.74 14.86
N GLY A 20 13.19 8.07 14.81
CA GLY A 20 14.08 8.83 15.68
C GLY A 20 15.56 8.52 15.45
N THR A 21 16.38 8.88 16.43
CA THR A 21 17.84 8.70 16.40
C THR A 21 18.32 7.48 17.17
N THR A 22 17.43 6.83 17.93
CA THR A 22 17.75 5.75 18.87
C THR A 22 17.79 4.36 18.24
N GLY A 23 17.48 4.24 16.95
CA GLY A 23 17.50 2.97 16.22
C GLY A 23 16.23 2.13 16.37
N GLU A 24 15.12 2.74 16.81
CA GLU A 24 13.81 2.08 16.77
C GLU A 24 13.35 1.93 15.31
N TYR A 25 12.64 0.84 15.02
CA TYR A 25 12.09 0.57 13.69
C TYR A 25 10.60 0.32 13.76
N GLN A 26 9.87 0.79 12.76
CA GLN A 26 8.46 0.52 12.57
C GLN A 26 8.20 -0.07 11.19
N GLU A 27 7.30 -1.05 11.12
CA GLU A 27 6.83 -1.56 9.86
C GLU A 27 5.91 -0.55 9.16
N VAL A 28 6.21 -0.31 7.89
CA VAL A 28 5.45 0.57 7.01
C VAL A 28 5.07 -0.13 5.72
N VAL A 29 4.01 0.34 5.10
CA VAL A 29 3.55 -0.06 3.78
C VAL A 29 3.87 1.07 2.80
N LEU A 30 4.66 0.74 1.77
CA LEU A 30 5.01 1.63 0.69
C LEU A 30 4.14 1.34 -0.53
N LYS A 31 3.50 2.36 -1.08
CA LYS A 31 2.75 2.29 -2.34
C LYS A 31 3.51 3.07 -3.42
N ARG A 32 4.06 2.36 -4.40
CA ARG A 32 4.69 2.96 -5.59
C ARG A 32 3.63 3.15 -6.66
N LEU A 33 3.51 4.36 -7.19
CA LEU A 33 2.64 4.62 -8.34
C LEU A 33 3.38 4.28 -9.64
N PHE A 34 2.77 3.44 -10.46
CA PHE A 34 3.30 2.95 -11.73
C PHE A 34 2.73 3.68 -12.92
N THR A 35 3.49 3.57 -14.00
CA THR A 35 3.06 3.84 -15.36
C THR A 35 3.74 2.88 -16.32
N GLU A 36 3.02 2.50 -17.37
CA GLU A 36 3.41 1.52 -18.38
C GLU A 36 4.74 1.80 -19.09
N LYS A 37 5.30 3.01 -18.98
CA LYS A 37 6.59 3.39 -19.59
C LYS A 37 7.66 3.87 -18.61
N SER A 38 7.54 3.54 -17.32
CA SER A 38 8.43 4.08 -16.27
C SER A 38 8.33 5.61 -16.09
N LEU A 39 7.32 6.25 -16.70
CA LEU A 39 7.08 7.69 -16.67
C LEU A 39 5.73 8.03 -16.03
N ILE A 40 5.69 8.61 -14.83
CA ILE A 40 4.42 9.06 -14.23
C ILE A 40 3.65 9.94 -15.21
N SER A 41 2.46 9.51 -15.61
CA SER A 41 1.57 10.31 -16.43
C SER A 41 1.07 11.46 -15.57
N HIS A 42 0.70 12.56 -16.21
CA HIS A 42 0.18 13.70 -15.48
C HIS A 42 -1.04 13.35 -14.62
N ASP A 43 -1.87 12.42 -15.07
CA ASP A 43 -3.06 11.95 -14.34
C ASP A 43 -2.71 11.09 -13.14
N ILE A 44 -1.71 10.21 -13.27
CA ILE A 44 -1.24 9.38 -12.16
C ILE A 44 -0.50 10.24 -11.13
N ARG A 45 0.25 11.26 -11.57
CA ARG A 45 0.85 12.26 -10.67
C ARG A 45 -0.21 12.96 -9.85
N ARG A 46 -1.23 13.51 -10.51
CA ARG A 46 -2.36 14.17 -9.86
C ARG A 46 -3.11 13.22 -8.93
N SER A 47 -3.20 11.94 -9.27
CA SER A 47 -3.77 10.93 -8.38
C SER A 47 -2.95 10.75 -7.12
N GLY A 48 -1.62 10.67 -7.23
CA GLY A 48 -0.72 10.63 -6.09
C GLY A 48 -0.79 11.90 -5.23
N GLU A 49 -0.82 13.07 -5.86
CA GLU A 49 -0.97 14.36 -5.17
C GLU A 49 -2.28 14.47 -4.40
N ARG A 50 -3.38 13.96 -4.96
CA ARG A 50 -4.66 13.86 -4.23
C ARG A 50 -4.53 12.93 -3.02
N GLU A 51 -3.87 11.80 -3.18
CA GLU A 51 -3.69 10.82 -2.09
C GLU A 51 -2.82 11.40 -0.97
N ILE A 52 -1.76 12.14 -1.30
CA ILE A 52 -0.96 12.92 -0.33
C ILE A 52 -1.85 13.94 0.39
N PHE A 53 -2.58 14.76 -0.37
CA PHE A 53 -3.43 15.82 0.18
C PHE A 53 -4.47 15.28 1.18
N PHE A 54 -5.21 14.23 0.80
CA PHE A 54 -6.19 13.62 1.69
C PHE A 54 -5.55 12.79 2.81
N GLY A 55 -4.40 12.17 2.56
CA GLY A 55 -3.63 11.45 3.58
C GLY A 55 -3.21 12.37 4.73
N VAL A 56 -2.70 13.56 4.42
CA VAL A 56 -2.39 14.58 5.44
C VAL A 56 -3.65 15.04 6.17
N LYS A 57 -4.72 15.36 5.42
CA LYS A 57 -5.98 15.85 5.98
C LYS A 57 -6.66 14.85 6.91
N LEU A 58 -6.52 13.55 6.65
CA LEU A 58 -7.21 12.46 7.34
C LEU A 58 -6.29 11.63 8.24
N ARG A 59 -5.05 12.08 8.51
CA ARG A 59 -4.01 11.30 9.21
C ARG A 59 -4.42 10.71 10.58
N HIS A 60 -5.40 11.31 11.25
CA HIS A 60 -5.89 10.87 12.55
C HIS A 60 -7.37 10.47 12.53
N ALA A 61 -7.99 10.40 11.35
CA ALA A 61 -9.36 9.96 11.23
C ALA A 61 -9.44 8.46 11.60
N PRO A 62 -10.40 8.05 12.45
CA PRO A 62 -10.59 6.65 12.77
C PRO A 62 -10.97 5.87 11.50
N HIS A 63 -10.55 4.61 11.43
CA HIS A 63 -10.86 3.69 10.32
C HIS A 63 -10.36 4.13 8.94
N VAL A 64 -9.42 5.08 8.88
CA VAL A 64 -8.72 5.47 7.65
C VAL A 64 -7.26 5.07 7.77
N ALA A 65 -6.70 4.52 6.69
CA ALA A 65 -5.30 4.14 6.65
C ALA A 65 -4.39 5.31 7.01
N ARG A 66 -3.51 5.11 8.00
CA ARG A 66 -2.64 6.18 8.52
C ARG A 66 -1.52 6.51 7.53
N TYR A 67 -1.68 7.64 6.86
CA TYR A 67 -0.67 8.23 5.99
C TYR A 67 0.49 8.82 6.81
N LEU A 68 1.71 8.41 6.51
CA LEU A 68 2.94 8.85 7.19
C LEU A 68 3.68 9.90 6.38
N ASP A 69 4.05 9.59 5.13
CA ASP A 69 4.86 10.49 4.30
C ASP A 69 4.83 10.12 2.81
N PHE A 70 5.58 10.83 1.98
CA PHE A 70 5.87 10.48 0.59
C PHE A 70 7.31 10.82 0.23
N PHE A 71 7.85 10.14 -0.77
CA PHE A 71 9.13 10.49 -1.35
C PHE A 71 9.19 10.14 -2.83
N THR A 72 10.20 10.70 -3.51
CA THR A 72 10.42 10.46 -4.94
C THR A 72 11.79 9.81 -5.19
N THR A 73 11.84 8.82 -6.07
CA THR A 73 13.11 8.19 -6.48
C THR A 73 13.31 8.25 -7.99
N LYS A 74 14.55 8.44 -8.45
CA LYS A 74 14.88 8.25 -9.86
C LYS A 74 14.88 6.74 -10.19
N PRO A 75 14.31 6.30 -11.33
CA PRO A 75 14.49 4.93 -11.78
C PRO A 75 15.99 4.67 -12.05
N PRO A 76 16.48 3.45 -11.85
CA PRO A 76 17.83 3.09 -12.29
C PRO A 76 17.87 3.17 -13.82
N SER A 77 18.52 4.20 -14.38
CA SER A 77 18.71 4.35 -15.83
C SER A 77 20.07 3.76 -16.23
N PRO A 78 20.15 2.93 -17.28
CA PRO A 78 21.43 2.42 -17.77
C PRO A 78 22.27 3.43 -18.54
N ASP A 79 21.74 4.56 -19.01
CA ASP A 79 22.55 5.51 -19.79
C ASP A 79 22.11 6.98 -19.66
N ASN A 80 23.12 7.84 -19.50
CA ASN A 80 23.07 9.30 -19.34
C ASN A 80 22.82 10.02 -20.67
N GLN A 81 21.66 9.84 -21.30
CA GLN A 81 21.30 10.67 -22.46
C GLN A 81 19.84 11.18 -22.38
N ASN A 82 19.72 12.45 -22.00
CA ASN A 82 18.68 13.41 -22.40
C ASN A 82 17.18 13.08 -22.24
N ASN A 83 16.79 12.16 -21.36
CA ASN A 83 15.36 11.97 -21.05
C ASN A 83 15.01 12.61 -19.71
N ARG A 84 14.03 13.53 -19.76
CA ARG A 84 13.37 14.23 -18.63
C ARG A 84 13.46 13.42 -17.34
N GLU A 85 13.96 14.02 -16.25
CA GLU A 85 14.07 13.36 -14.95
C GLU A 85 12.69 12.92 -14.44
N VAL A 86 12.25 11.72 -14.78
CA VAL A 86 10.96 11.23 -14.32
C VAL A 86 11.14 10.48 -13.02
N LEU A 87 10.59 11.09 -11.98
CA LEU A 87 10.62 10.58 -10.63
C LEU A 87 9.49 9.57 -10.41
N GLN A 88 9.79 8.48 -9.71
CA GLN A 88 8.82 7.54 -9.17
C GLN A 88 8.31 8.09 -7.84
N LEU A 89 6.98 8.24 -7.71
CA LEU A 89 6.34 8.65 -6.46
C LEU A 89 6.02 7.44 -5.59
N TRP A 90 6.45 7.52 -4.33
CA TRP A 90 6.18 6.56 -3.28
C TRP A 90 5.38 7.22 -2.17
N LEU A 91 4.32 6.56 -1.74
CA LEU A 91 3.51 6.94 -0.59
C LEU A 91 3.79 5.98 0.56
N VAL A 92 3.87 6.50 1.79
CA VAL A 92 4.20 5.75 3.00
C VAL A 92 2.99 5.75 3.92
N PHE A 93 2.58 4.55 4.33
CA PHE A 93 1.50 4.33 5.28
C PHE A 93 2.00 3.46 6.43
N LEU A 94 1.40 3.59 7.60
CA LEU A 94 1.66 2.67 8.69
C LEU A 94 1.20 1.26 8.32
N ASN A 95 1.95 0.23 8.71
CA ASN A 95 1.47 -1.14 8.58
C ASN A 95 0.41 -1.45 9.65
N GLU A 96 -0.86 -1.49 9.26
CA GLU A 96 -1.99 -1.79 10.15
C GLU A 96 -2.42 -3.26 10.14
N GLY A 97 -1.63 -4.13 9.50
CA GLY A 97 -1.80 -5.58 9.59
C GLY A 97 -2.33 -6.24 8.32
N TYR A 98 -3.41 -7.00 8.46
CA TYR A 98 -3.92 -7.91 7.44
C TYR A 98 -5.04 -7.29 6.60
N SER A 99 -5.12 -7.68 5.32
CA SER A 99 -6.21 -7.24 4.48
C SER A 99 -7.53 -7.91 4.90
N LEU A 100 -8.66 -7.23 4.71
CA LEU A 100 -9.98 -7.82 4.92
C LEU A 100 -10.18 -9.08 4.07
N ARG A 101 -9.58 -9.14 2.87
CA ARG A 101 -9.62 -10.32 2.03
C ARG A 101 -9.04 -11.53 2.76
N ASP A 102 -7.84 -11.38 3.33
CA ASP A 102 -7.15 -12.48 4.01
C ASP A 102 -7.81 -12.84 5.35
N LEU A 103 -8.48 -11.88 5.98
CA LEU A 103 -9.27 -12.12 7.19
C LEU A 103 -10.57 -12.88 6.90
N LEU A 104 -11.27 -12.56 5.81
CA LEU A 104 -12.59 -13.12 5.51
C LEU A 104 -12.53 -14.38 4.67
N TRP A 105 -11.48 -14.54 3.87
CA TRP A 105 -11.40 -15.56 2.85
C TRP A 105 -10.05 -16.24 2.84
N TRP A 106 -10.06 -17.54 2.60
CA TRP A 106 -8.88 -18.32 2.25
C TRP A 106 -8.93 -18.68 0.78
N VAL A 107 -7.77 -18.61 0.16
CA VAL A 107 -7.57 -19.12 -1.19
C VAL A 107 -6.87 -20.46 -1.04
N ASN A 108 -7.44 -21.51 -1.64
CA ASN A 108 -6.80 -22.82 -1.63
C ASN A 108 -5.44 -22.75 -2.35
N SER A 109 -4.53 -23.69 -2.03
CA SER A 109 -3.15 -23.68 -2.52
C SER A 109 -3.01 -23.70 -4.06
N ASP A 110 -4.06 -24.10 -4.76
CA ASP A 110 -4.18 -24.15 -6.22
C ASP A 110 -4.81 -22.87 -6.82
N GLY A 111 -5.25 -21.91 -6.00
CA GLY A 111 -5.74 -20.61 -6.43
C GLY A 111 -7.14 -20.59 -7.06
N SER A 112 -7.80 -21.75 -7.16
CA SER A 112 -9.06 -21.97 -7.87
C SER A 112 -10.29 -21.59 -7.04
N ASP A 113 -10.24 -21.91 -5.75
CA ASP A 113 -11.39 -21.80 -4.84
C ASP A 113 -11.13 -20.78 -3.73
N VAL A 114 -12.19 -20.01 -3.43
CA VAL A 114 -12.24 -19.06 -2.33
C VAL A 114 -13.23 -19.57 -1.30
N ALA A 115 -12.75 -19.89 -0.10
CA ALA A 115 -13.58 -20.37 1.01
C ALA A 115 -13.67 -19.32 2.13
N PRO A 116 -14.81 -19.18 2.83
CA PRO A 116 -14.89 -18.37 4.03
C PRO A 116 -13.89 -18.84 5.09
N SER A 117 -13.20 -17.90 5.73
CA SER A 117 -12.31 -18.21 6.84
C SER A 117 -13.08 -18.58 8.12
N PRO A 118 -12.43 -19.19 9.14
CA PRO A 118 -13.03 -19.38 10.46
C PRO A 118 -13.45 -18.07 11.13
N PHE A 119 -12.71 -16.98 10.85
CA PHE A 119 -13.04 -15.65 11.34
C PHE A 119 -14.38 -15.16 10.77
N TRP A 120 -14.64 -15.39 9.47
CA TRP A 120 -15.96 -15.15 8.89
C TRP A 120 -17.00 -15.88 9.73
N TRP A 121 -16.96 -17.21 9.79
CA TRP A 121 -17.99 -18.02 10.46
C TRP A 121 -18.27 -17.58 11.90
N SER A 122 -17.23 -17.19 12.64
CA SER A 122 -17.37 -16.65 13.99
C SER A 122 -18.20 -15.35 14.00
N MET A 123 -17.92 -14.43 13.08
CA MET A 123 -18.72 -13.21 12.88
C MET A 123 -20.18 -13.52 12.52
N LYS A 124 -20.46 -14.57 11.73
CA LYS A 124 -21.84 -15.01 11.43
C LYS A 124 -22.60 -15.44 12.68
N ALA A 125 -21.95 -16.28 13.48
CA ALA A 125 -22.58 -16.85 14.66
C ALA A 125 -22.89 -15.75 15.69
N MET A 126 -21.97 -14.80 15.86
CA MET A 126 -22.16 -13.65 16.75
C MET A 126 -23.31 -12.74 16.29
N SER A 127 -23.48 -12.50 14.99
CA SER A 127 -24.59 -11.66 14.52
C SER A 127 -25.96 -12.32 14.69
N GLN A 128 -26.04 -13.65 14.59
CA GLN A 128 -27.27 -14.42 14.81
C GLN A 128 -27.63 -14.58 16.28
N ALA A 129 -26.65 -14.58 17.19
CA ALA A 129 -26.90 -14.70 18.64
C ALA A 129 -27.40 -13.40 19.30
N VAL A 130 -27.36 -12.28 18.58
CA VAL A 130 -27.75 -10.94 19.08
C VAL A 130 -29.11 -10.49 18.49
N SER A 131 -29.75 -11.31 17.64
CA SER A 131 -31.11 -11.10 17.12
C SER A 131 -32.13 -11.97 17.85
#